data_AF-A0A953UUD1-F1
#
_entry.id   AF-A0A953UUD1-F1
#
_cell.length_a   1.000
_cell.length_b   1.000
_cell.length_c   1.000
_cell.angle_alpha   90.00
_cell.angle_beta   90.00
_cell.angle_gamma   90.00
#
_symmetry.space_group_name_H-M   'P 1'
#
loop_
_entity.id
_entity.type
_entity.pdbx_description
1 polymer ?
#
loop_
_entity_poly.entity_id
_entity_poly.type
_entity_poly.pdbx_seq_one_letter_code
_entity_poly.pdbx_strand_id
1 'polypeptide(L)'
;MTDTPYHEKFPVGTSVRIADLLTLREFHRTWNYHNKLQEQQLACHDQIAVASQVGFYHGGDVLYELEGVPGVWHECCLQPA
;
A
#
# COMPACT_ATOMS: atom_id res chain seq x y z
N MET A 1 14.52 -5.42 -26.21
CA MET A 1 14.62 -5.49 -24.75
C MET A 1 13.19 -5.48 -24.26
N THR A 2 12.70 -6.60 -23.73
CA THR A 2 11.33 -6.71 -23.24
C THR A 2 11.26 -5.98 -21.89
N ASP A 3 10.84 -4.72 -21.94
CA ASP A 3 10.42 -3.97 -20.76
C ASP A 3 9.15 -4.64 -20.25
N THR A 4 9.28 -5.53 -19.27
CA THR A 4 8.09 -6.10 -18.63
C THR A 4 7.52 -4.96 -17.77
N PRO A 5 6.33 -4.42 -18.09
CA PRO A 5 5.72 -3.41 -17.24
C PRO A 5 5.57 -4.00 -15.84
N TYR A 6 5.94 -3.23 -14.82
CA TYR A 6 5.81 -3.69 -13.43
C TYR A 6 4.36 -4.12 -13.17
N HIS A 7 4.18 -5.30 -12.58
CA HIS A 7 2.87 -5.84 -12.25
C HIS A 7 2.65 -5.73 -10.76
N GLU A 8 1.46 -5.30 -10.36
CA GLU A 8 1.08 -5.20 -8.97
C GLU A 8 1.13 -6.57 -8.27
N LYS A 9 1.52 -6.56 -7.00
CA LYS A 9 1.51 -7.79 -6.18
C LYS A 9 0.09 -8.19 -5.76
N PHE A 10 -0.82 -7.22 -5.62
CA PHE A 10 -2.17 -7.44 -5.10
C PHE A 10 -3.23 -6.88 -6.06
N PRO A 11 -3.59 -7.60 -7.13
CA PRO A 11 -4.61 -7.14 -8.09
C PRO A 11 -5.92 -6.73 -7.40
N VAL A 12 -6.70 -5.85 -8.04
CA VAL A 12 -8.02 -5.43 -7.54
C VAL A 12 -8.89 -6.65 -7.18
N GLY A 13 -9.56 -6.59 -6.03
CA GLY A 13 -10.33 -7.70 -5.46
C GLY A 13 -9.51 -8.63 -4.56
N THR A 14 -8.19 -8.44 -4.47
CA THR A 14 -7.34 -9.24 -3.57
C THR A 14 -7.53 -8.80 -2.12
N SER A 15 -7.71 -9.76 -1.23
CA SER A 15 -7.66 -9.55 0.22
C SER A 15 -6.22 -9.37 0.67
N VAL A 16 -5.94 -8.26 1.36
CA VAL A 16 -4.63 -7.92 1.90
C VAL A 16 -4.72 -7.60 3.37
N ARG A 17 -3.64 -7.85 4.09
CA ARG A 17 -3.45 -7.38 5.46
C ARG A 17 -2.57 -6.14 5.45
N ILE A 18 -3.02 -5.09 6.12
CA ILE A 18 -2.21 -3.90 6.39
C ILE A 18 -1.10 -4.30 7.35
N ALA A 19 0.14 -3.90 7.05
CA ALA A 19 1.30 -4.24 7.85
C ALA A 19 1.14 -3.82 9.33
N ASP A 20 1.95 -4.44 10.19
CA ASP A 20 1.95 -4.13 11.62
C ASP A 20 2.36 -2.67 11.90
N LEU A 21 2.03 -2.20 13.10
CA LEU A 21 2.26 -0.81 13.50
C LEU A 21 3.73 -0.39 13.47
N LEU A 22 4.68 -1.29 13.75
CA LEU A 22 6.11 -0.97 13.73
C LEU A 22 6.57 -0.71 12.30
N THR A 23 6.17 -1.59 11.38
CA THR A 23 6.45 -1.44 9.94
C THR A 23 5.86 -0.13 9.40
N LEU A 24 4.59 0.15 9.71
CA LEU A 24 3.95 1.39 9.25
C LEU A 24 4.59 2.65 9.84
N ARG A 25 4.99 2.62 11.12
CA ARG A 25 5.69 3.74 11.76
C ARG A 25 7.06 3.98 11.16
N GLU A 26 7.80 2.93 10.87
CA GLU A 26 9.11 3.06 10.25
C GLU A 26 8.99 3.61 8.82
N PHE A 27 8.03 3.13 8.04
CA PHE A 27 7.72 3.69 6.73
C PHE A 27 7.32 5.16 6.85
N HIS A 28 6.41 5.49 7.76
CA HIS A 28 6.00 6.87 8.03
C HIS A 28 7.18 7.79 8.42
N ARG A 29 8.17 7.27 9.14
CA ARG A 29 9.34 8.04 9.57
C ARG A 29 10.36 8.22 8.44
N THR A 30 10.58 7.19 7.63
CA THR A 30 11.71 7.14 6.67
C THR A 30 11.31 7.53 5.26
N TRP A 31 10.04 7.39 4.88
CA TRP A 31 9.55 7.77 3.57
C TRP A 31 9.34 9.28 3.48
N ASN A 32 10.00 9.89 2.50
CA ASN A 32 10.00 11.35 2.27
C ASN A 32 9.41 11.76 0.92
N TYR A 33 8.87 10.79 0.16
CA TYR A 33 8.29 11.03 -1.16
C TYR A 33 6.76 11.05 -1.11
N HIS A 34 6.12 10.95 -2.29
CA HIS A 34 4.67 11.05 -2.43
C HIS A 34 3.92 9.95 -1.67
N ASN A 35 2.65 10.25 -1.39
CA ASN A 35 1.73 9.35 -0.69
C ASN A 35 2.32 8.83 0.63
N LYS A 36 2.96 9.73 1.38
CA LYS A 36 3.39 9.44 2.75
C LYS A 36 2.17 9.07 3.58
N LEU A 37 2.30 8.03 4.39
CA LEU A 37 1.25 7.64 5.33
C LEU A 37 0.84 8.82 6.21
N GLN A 38 -0.43 8.86 6.58
CA GLN A 38 -0.96 9.79 7.57
C GLN A 38 -1.16 9.06 8.90
N GLU A 39 -1.22 9.80 10.03
CA GLU A 39 -1.42 9.20 11.35
C GLU A 39 -2.69 8.32 11.43
N GLN A 40 -3.76 8.72 10.73
CA GLN A 40 -5.01 7.96 10.64
C GLN A 40 -4.82 6.59 10.00
N GLN A 41 -3.90 6.45 9.05
CA GLN A 41 -3.58 5.17 8.41
C GLN A 41 -2.81 4.25 9.38
N LEU A 42 -2.01 4.81 10.29
CA LEU A 42 -1.31 4.00 11.30
C LEU A 42 -2.29 3.27 12.23
N ALA A 43 -3.49 3.81 12.43
CA ALA A 43 -4.54 3.18 13.24
C ALA A 43 -5.18 1.96 12.56
N CYS A 44 -4.97 1.76 11.26
CA CYS A 44 -5.47 0.63 10.48
C CYS A 44 -4.51 -0.57 10.47
N HIS A 45 -3.45 -0.57 11.29
CA HIS A 45 -2.48 -1.66 11.34
C HIS A 45 -3.16 -3.02 11.60
N ASP A 46 -2.60 -4.09 11.01
CA ASP A 46 -3.10 -5.46 11.11
C ASP A 46 -4.52 -5.72 10.59
N GLN A 47 -5.23 -4.71 10.07
CA GLN A 47 -6.57 -4.85 9.51
C GLN A 47 -6.52 -5.57 8.16
N ILE A 48 -7.51 -6.43 7.91
CA ILE A 48 -7.74 -7.03 6.59
C ILE A 48 -8.67 -6.13 5.79
N ALA A 49 -8.30 -5.85 4.53
CA ALA A 49 -9.09 -5.08 3.59
C ALA A 49 -8.93 -5.64 2.17
N VAL A 50 -9.77 -5.18 1.25
CA VAL A 50 -9.73 -5.59 -0.17
C VAL A 50 -9.13 -4.46 -0.98
N ALA A 51 -8.20 -4.78 -1.89
CA ALA A 51 -7.68 -3.83 -2.85
C ALA A 51 -8.79 -3.38 -3.81
N SER A 52 -9.22 -2.12 -3.73
CA SER A 52 -10.29 -1.57 -4.57
C SER A 52 -9.76 -0.95 -5.85
N GLN A 53 -8.57 -0.35 -5.78
CA GLN A 53 -7.88 0.25 -6.92
C GLN A 53 -6.37 0.01 -6.84
N VAL A 54 -5.75 -0.06 -8.01
CA VAL A 54 -4.31 -0.16 -8.20
C VAL A 54 -3.88 0.97 -9.13
N GLY A 55 -2.88 1.74 -8.70
CA GLY A 55 -2.28 2.82 -9.46
C GLY A 55 -0.77 2.67 -9.54
N PHE A 56 -0.18 3.21 -10.60
CA PHE A 56 1.27 3.19 -10.82
C PHE A 56 1.78 4.61 -10.86
N TYR A 57 2.70 4.94 -9.96
CA TYR A 57 3.33 6.26 -9.96
C TYR A 57 4.48 6.31 -10.97
N HIS A 58 4.70 7.47 -11.61
CA HIS A 58 5.81 7.72 -12.52
C HIS A 58 7.14 7.65 -11.73
N GLY A 59 7.74 6.47 -11.71
CA GLY A 59 8.84 6.11 -10.81
C GLY A 59 8.86 4.63 -10.44
N GLY A 60 7.77 3.90 -10.69
CA GLY A 60 7.69 2.44 -10.54
C GLY A 60 6.99 1.98 -9.26
N ASP A 61 6.58 2.89 -8.38
CA ASP A 61 5.86 2.53 -7.16
C ASP A 61 4.40 2.14 -7.46
N VAL A 62 3.97 1.03 -6.86
CA VAL A 62 2.57 0.58 -6.90
C VAL A 62 1.83 1.06 -5.67
N LEU A 63 0.68 1.66 -5.94
CA LEU A 63 -0.17 2.31 -4.97
C LEU A 63 -1.55 1.66 -4.97
N TYR A 64 -2.14 1.56 -3.79
CA TYR A 64 -3.39 0.87 -3.57
C TYR A 64 -4.39 1.79 -2.86
N GLU A 65 -5.64 1.72 -3.29
CA GLU A 65 -6.78 2.10 -2.46
C GLU A 65 -7.42 0.83 -1.92
N LEU A 66 -7.93 0.91 -0.69
CA LEU A 66 -8.49 -0.23 0.04
C LEU A 66 -9.96 0.03 0.38
N GLU A 67 -10.81 -0.99 0.23
CA GLU A 67 -12.23 -0.87 0.55
C GLU A 67 -12.44 -0.53 2.04
N GLY A 68 -13.10 0.59 2.31
CA GLY A 68 -13.45 1.02 3.67
C GLY A 68 -12.26 1.46 4.54
N VAL A 69 -11.05 1.55 3.97
CA VAL A 69 -9.84 1.99 4.68
C VAL A 69 -9.33 3.29 4.03
N PRO A 70 -9.11 4.35 4.82
CA PRO A 70 -8.71 5.64 4.26
C PRO A 70 -7.27 5.63 3.72
N GLY A 71 -7.03 6.50 2.74
CA GLY A 71 -5.71 6.84 2.24
C GLY A 71 -5.20 5.95 1.10
N VAL A 72 -4.00 6.28 0.63
CA VAL A 72 -3.27 5.55 -0.41
C VAL A 72 -2.16 4.75 0.26
N TRP A 73 -2.01 3.51 -0.16
CA TRP A 73 -1.12 2.53 0.45
C TRP A 73 -0.04 2.12 -0.52
N HIS A 74 1.22 2.14 -0.06
CA HIS A 74 2.33 1.57 -0.83
C HIS A 74 2.33 0.05 -0.72
N GLU A 75 2.74 -0.65 -1.77
CA GLU A 75 2.79 -2.13 -1.79
C GLU A 75 3.53 -2.73 -0.59
N CYS A 76 4.60 -2.07 -0.11
CA CYS A 76 5.39 -2.51 1.03
C CYS A 76 4.68 -2.37 2.39
N CYS A 77 3.60 -1.58 2.45
CA CYS A 77 2.74 -1.47 3.63
C CYS A 77 1.65 -2.55 3.67
N LEU A 78 1.62 -3.44 2.68
CA LEU A 78 0.62 -4.50 2.53
C LEU A 78 1.28 -5.88 2.54
N GLN A 79 0.54 -6.85 3.06
CA GLN A 79 0.93 -8.25 3.16
C GLN A 79 -0.22 -9.13 2.63
N PRO A 80 0.06 -10.37 2.18
CA PRO A 80 -0.99 -11.36 1.98
C PRO A 80 -1.82 -11.53 3.26
N ALA A 81 -3.14 -11.59 3.12
CA ALA A 81 -4.07 -11.79 4.23
C ALA A 81 -3.97 -13.20 4.85
#